data_AF-A0A971WMP8-F1
#
_entry.id   AF-A0A971WMP8-F1
#
_cell.length_a   1.000
_cell.length_b   1.000
_cell.length_c   1.000
_cell.angle_alpha   90.00
_cell.angle_beta   90.00
_cell.angle_gamma   90.00
#
_symmetry.space_group_name_H-M   'P 1'
#
loop_
_entity.id
_entity.type
_entity.pdbx_description
1 polymer ?
#
loop_
_entity_poly.entity_id
_entity_poly.type
_entity_poly.pdbx_seq_one_letter_code
_entity_poly.pdbx_strand_id
1 'polypeptide(L)'
;MENICFLDSTDKVGAIRSIIRSCPAFSSLPDPESFMSSVLEREASGSTDVGHGVLASHGQIPNLKSVHAGLGVIPAGITVEHGTTINLIFVFASDPERYDLYVSKLSALLGCVHDLHTRKALLEGRFEYSGVQRICGILNPSLGKKEARHKALSMLRSASFPSRETVVDAVCATPCFIDSDDILAFCPLSTEVDVSGVISNALDLGKRVWLPVCLGQHEMKFARISGSCWRDGLIRSGNGTFCPVNCDFLDISSVESACILIPGLAFDLFNHRLGRGGGFYDSFLSSIQANEHFFRIGICIEAQMGIWFPVEMHDQTLDDVIVIHSAKNTK
;
A
#
# COMPACT_ATOMS: atom_id res chain seq x y z
N MET A 1 -10.83 7.32 -11.53
CA MET A 1 -11.49 8.56 -11.96
C MET A 1 -12.95 8.62 -11.52
N GLU A 2 -13.58 7.49 -11.17
CA GLU A 2 -15.02 7.44 -10.89
C GLU A 2 -15.44 8.19 -9.62
N ASN A 3 -14.63 8.26 -8.56
CA ASN A 3 -15.09 8.79 -7.25
C ASN A 3 -14.62 10.22 -6.89
N ILE A 4 -14.25 11.03 -7.88
CA ILE A 4 -13.81 12.42 -7.69
C ILE A 4 -14.75 13.34 -8.47
N CYS A 5 -15.30 14.36 -7.80
CA CYS A 5 -16.23 15.33 -8.38
C CYS A 5 -15.62 16.74 -8.30
N PHE A 6 -15.52 17.44 -9.43
CA PHE A 6 -15.20 18.88 -9.44
C PHE A 6 -16.47 19.68 -9.23
N LEU A 7 -16.42 20.67 -8.35
CA LEU A 7 -17.58 21.42 -7.87
C LEU A 7 -17.30 22.92 -7.90
N ASP A 8 -18.34 23.69 -8.24
CA ASP A 8 -18.36 25.16 -8.17
C ASP A 8 -19.18 25.65 -6.95
N SER A 9 -19.32 24.80 -5.92
CA SER A 9 -20.10 25.11 -4.73
C SER A 9 -19.48 26.23 -3.89
N THR A 10 -20.31 27.13 -3.39
CA THR A 10 -19.91 28.28 -2.56
C THR A 10 -20.07 28.04 -1.06
N ASP A 11 -20.73 26.96 -0.66
CA ASP A 11 -20.99 26.62 0.74
C ASP A 11 -20.77 25.12 1.02
N LYS A 12 -20.42 24.82 2.27
CA LYS A 12 -20.05 23.46 2.72
C LYS A 12 -21.18 22.45 2.51
N VAL A 13 -22.41 22.83 2.82
CA VAL A 13 -23.57 21.94 2.76
C VAL A 13 -23.92 21.62 1.31
N GLY A 14 -23.95 22.62 0.44
CA GLY A 14 -24.14 22.47 -0.99
C GLY A 14 -23.09 21.56 -1.62
N ALA A 15 -21.81 21.72 -1.23
CA ALA A 15 -20.74 20.86 -1.71
C ALA A 15 -20.94 19.39 -1.30
N ILE A 16 -21.22 19.12 -0.02
CA ILE A 16 -21.49 17.74 0.47
C ILE A 16 -22.66 17.10 -0.28
N ARG A 17 -23.76 17.83 -0.47
CA ARG A 17 -24.92 17.35 -1.23
C ARG A 17 -24.55 16.99 -2.67
N SER A 18 -23.79 17.83 -3.34
CA SER A 18 -23.32 17.58 -4.71
C SER A 18 -22.44 16.34 -4.79
N ILE A 19 -21.54 16.15 -3.82
CA ILE A 19 -20.68 14.94 -3.75
C ILE A 19 -21.54 13.68 -3.63
N ILE A 20 -22.47 13.65 -2.67
CA ILE A 20 -23.30 12.46 -2.42
C ILE A 20 -24.15 12.11 -3.64
N ARG A 21 -24.68 13.12 -4.35
CA ARG A 21 -25.55 12.91 -5.53
C ARG A 21 -24.79 12.56 -6.80
N SER A 22 -23.62 13.16 -7.01
CA SER A 22 -22.89 13.06 -8.28
C SER A 22 -21.80 12.01 -8.28
N CYS A 23 -21.32 11.57 -7.11
CA CYS A 23 -20.24 10.59 -7.02
C CYS A 23 -20.77 9.15 -7.19
N PRO A 24 -20.29 8.40 -8.20
CA PRO A 24 -20.56 6.98 -8.39
C PRO A 24 -20.42 6.11 -7.12
N ALA A 25 -19.48 6.44 -6.23
CA ALA A 25 -19.28 5.73 -4.97
C ALA A 25 -20.57 5.55 -4.15
N PHE A 26 -21.51 6.51 -4.24
CA PHE A 26 -22.72 6.55 -3.42
C PHE A 26 -23.98 6.12 -4.18
N SER A 27 -23.88 5.89 -5.50
CA SER A 27 -25.01 5.53 -6.37
C SER A 27 -25.66 4.19 -6.01
N SER A 28 -24.93 3.29 -5.37
CA SER A 28 -25.38 1.95 -4.98
C SER A 28 -25.73 1.83 -3.49
N LEU A 29 -25.74 2.94 -2.75
CA LEU A 29 -26.14 2.91 -1.34
C LEU A 29 -27.63 2.59 -1.20
N PRO A 30 -28.02 1.81 -0.17
CA PRO A 30 -29.40 1.37 0.01
C PRO A 30 -30.37 2.51 0.36
N ASP A 31 -29.91 3.59 1.00
CA ASP A 31 -30.70 4.78 1.31
C ASP A 31 -29.83 6.07 1.28
N PRO A 32 -29.66 6.68 0.11
CA PRO A 32 -28.81 7.87 -0.05
C PRO A 32 -29.32 9.12 0.69
N GLU A 33 -30.63 9.26 0.88
CA GLU A 33 -31.24 10.45 1.51
C GLU A 33 -31.10 10.41 3.04
N SER A 34 -31.30 9.24 3.64
CA SER A 34 -31.00 9.03 5.07
C SER A 34 -29.51 9.20 5.36
N PHE A 35 -28.65 8.65 4.49
CA PHE A 35 -27.21 8.85 4.56
C PHE A 35 -26.82 10.34 4.49
N MET A 36 -27.36 11.07 3.52
CA MET A 36 -27.11 12.51 3.37
C MET A 36 -27.53 13.28 4.63
N SER A 37 -28.70 12.97 5.19
CA SER A 37 -29.19 13.60 6.42
C SER A 37 -28.23 13.35 7.59
N SER A 38 -27.80 12.09 7.77
CA SER A 38 -26.83 11.70 8.80
C SER A 38 -25.49 12.44 8.67
N VAL A 39 -24.96 12.57 7.45
CA VAL A 39 -23.71 13.32 7.20
C VAL A 39 -23.87 14.80 7.56
N LEU A 40 -24.99 15.43 7.17
CA LEU A 40 -25.23 16.85 7.42
C LEU A 40 -25.46 17.15 8.92
N GLU A 41 -26.16 16.28 9.64
CA GLU A 41 -26.33 16.37 11.10
C GLU A 41 -24.99 16.22 11.83
N ARG A 42 -24.14 15.30 11.37
CA ARG A 42 -22.79 15.12 11.91
C ARG A 42 -21.91 16.35 11.69
N GLU A 43 -22.01 16.97 10.52
CA GLU A 43 -21.27 18.19 10.19
C GLU A 43 -21.75 19.42 10.96
N ALA A 44 -23.05 19.49 11.29
CA ALA A 44 -23.62 20.55 12.11
C ALA A 44 -23.22 20.43 13.59
N SER A 45 -23.03 19.21 14.09
CA SER A 45 -22.62 18.94 15.47
C SER A 45 -21.11 19.08 15.72
N GLY A 46 -20.30 19.07 14.65
CA GLY A 46 -18.87 19.36 14.71
C GLY A 46 -18.15 18.93 13.44
N SER A 47 -17.57 19.92 12.73
CA SER A 47 -16.80 19.73 11.50
C SER A 47 -15.48 19.02 11.78
N THR A 48 -15.09 18.03 10.97
CA THR A 48 -13.73 17.46 11.03
C THR A 48 -12.84 18.21 10.05
N ASP A 49 -12.33 19.37 10.47
CA ASP A 49 -11.24 20.03 9.77
C ASP A 49 -9.94 19.27 10.06
N VAL A 50 -9.31 18.76 9.00
CA VAL A 50 -8.07 17.98 9.07
C VAL A 50 -6.85 18.81 8.64
N GLY A 51 -7.04 20.12 8.43
CA GLY A 51 -6.03 21.05 7.97
C GLY A 51 -5.84 21.06 6.45
N HIS A 52 -4.99 21.97 5.97
CA HIS A 52 -4.62 22.10 4.55
C HIS A 52 -5.78 22.31 3.57
N GLY A 53 -6.90 22.86 4.05
CA GLY A 53 -8.10 23.07 3.23
C GLY A 53 -8.84 21.77 2.89
N VAL A 54 -8.69 20.75 3.73
CA VAL A 54 -9.34 19.45 3.58
C VAL A 54 -10.39 19.28 4.68
N LEU A 55 -11.58 18.84 4.30
CA LEU A 55 -12.67 18.48 5.18
C LEU A 55 -12.95 16.97 5.02
N ALA A 56 -13.24 16.28 6.12
CA ALA A 56 -13.68 14.89 6.09
C ALA A 56 -15.03 14.73 6.81
N SER A 57 -16.04 14.28 6.06
CA SER A 57 -17.38 14.02 6.57
C SER A 57 -17.71 12.54 6.48
N HIS A 58 -18.36 12.00 7.51
CA HIS A 58 -18.66 10.57 7.61
C HIS A 58 -20.11 10.35 8.03
N GLY A 59 -20.74 9.35 7.41
CA GLY A 59 -22.06 8.86 7.78
C GLY A 59 -22.06 7.35 7.90
N GLN A 60 -22.94 6.83 8.76
CA GLN A 60 -23.03 5.41 9.06
C GLN A 60 -24.26 4.78 8.41
N ILE A 61 -24.08 3.61 7.80
CA ILE A 61 -25.17 2.80 7.22
C ILE A 61 -24.96 1.35 7.66
N PRO A 62 -25.88 0.76 8.45
CA PRO A 62 -25.78 -0.62 8.88
C PRO A 62 -25.79 -1.62 7.71
N ASN A 63 -25.07 -2.72 7.89
CA ASN A 63 -24.86 -3.84 6.96
C ASN A 63 -24.13 -3.47 5.65
N LEU A 64 -23.34 -2.39 5.63
CA LEU A 64 -22.47 -2.09 4.49
C LEU A 64 -21.31 -3.09 4.40
N LYS A 65 -21.14 -3.71 3.23
CA LYS A 65 -20.07 -4.69 2.98
C LYS A 65 -18.68 -4.06 2.83
N SER A 66 -18.62 -2.77 2.49
CA SER A 66 -17.38 -2.03 2.24
C SER A 66 -17.51 -0.57 2.61
N VAL A 67 -16.38 0.12 2.80
CA VAL A 67 -16.36 1.57 2.96
C VAL A 67 -16.37 2.26 1.60
N HIS A 68 -17.39 3.10 1.39
CA HIS A 68 -17.55 3.94 0.21
C HIS A 68 -16.96 5.32 0.50
N ALA A 69 -16.20 5.89 -0.43
CA ALA A 69 -15.59 7.19 -0.28
C ALA A 69 -15.65 7.98 -1.59
N GLY A 70 -15.94 9.27 -1.47
CA GLY A 70 -15.96 10.22 -2.57
C GLY A 70 -15.18 11.48 -2.20
N LEU A 71 -14.58 12.13 -3.19
CA LEU A 71 -13.85 13.38 -3.02
C LEU A 71 -14.51 14.48 -3.86
N GLY A 72 -14.95 15.55 -3.22
CA GLY A 72 -15.25 16.83 -3.87
C GLY A 72 -14.00 17.70 -3.95
N VAL A 73 -13.71 18.20 -5.14
CA VAL A 73 -12.65 19.17 -5.42
C VAL A 73 -13.30 20.49 -5.78
N ILE A 74 -12.99 21.54 -5.02
CA ILE A 74 -13.50 22.91 -5.22
C ILE A 74 -12.29 23.81 -5.50
N PRO A 75 -11.89 23.99 -6.77
CA PRO A 75 -10.70 24.78 -7.12
C PRO A 75 -10.75 26.22 -6.61
N ALA A 76 -11.93 26.85 -6.64
CA ALA A 76 -12.14 28.20 -6.12
C ALA A 76 -12.05 28.29 -4.58
N GLY A 77 -12.29 27.16 -3.90
CA GLY A 77 -12.36 27.07 -2.44
C GLY A 77 -13.64 27.64 -1.84
N ILE A 78 -13.99 27.13 -0.67
CA ILE A 78 -15.09 27.61 0.17
C ILE A 78 -14.46 28.26 1.40
N THR A 79 -14.70 29.55 1.60
CA THR A 79 -14.22 30.25 2.79
C THR A 79 -15.19 29.98 3.94
N VAL A 80 -14.71 29.37 5.02
CA VAL A 80 -15.49 29.12 6.24
C VAL A 80 -15.13 30.14 7.33
N GLU A 81 -15.88 30.10 8.43
CA GLU A 81 -15.63 30.95 9.60
C GLU A 81 -14.17 30.83 10.05
N HIS A 82 -13.58 31.96 10.47
CA HIS A 82 -12.14 32.12 10.77
C HIS A 82 -11.19 32.19 9.56
N GLY A 83 -11.70 32.24 8.32
CA GLY A 83 -10.90 32.54 7.13
C GLY A 83 -10.18 31.33 6.51
N THR A 84 -10.46 30.12 7.00
CA THR A 84 -9.97 28.88 6.38
C THR A 84 -10.65 28.66 5.03
N THR A 85 -9.87 28.31 4.01
CA THR A 85 -10.39 27.94 2.69
C THR A 85 -10.40 26.42 2.55
N ILE A 86 -11.57 25.84 2.30
CA ILE A 86 -11.76 24.41 2.04
C ILE A 86 -11.77 24.20 0.53
N ASN A 87 -10.83 23.42 0.02
CA ASN A 87 -10.77 23.05 -1.39
C ASN A 87 -11.10 21.57 -1.63
N LEU A 88 -10.97 20.73 -0.61
CA LEU A 88 -11.13 19.28 -0.74
C LEU A 88 -12.11 18.81 0.32
N ILE A 89 -13.12 18.03 -0.06
CA ILE A 89 -14.10 17.46 0.86
C ILE A 89 -14.19 15.96 0.60
N PHE A 90 -13.74 15.15 1.56
CA PHE A 90 -13.99 13.71 1.55
C PHE A 90 -15.32 13.41 2.23
N VAL A 91 -16.13 12.59 1.58
CA VAL A 91 -17.35 12.02 2.16
C VAL A 91 -17.18 10.51 2.25
N PHE A 92 -17.54 9.93 3.39
CA PHE A 92 -17.43 8.49 3.65
C PHE A 92 -18.76 7.90 4.10
N ALA A 93 -19.08 6.71 3.58
CA ALA A 93 -20.14 5.85 4.09
C ALA A 93 -19.52 4.53 4.57
N SER A 94 -19.76 4.15 5.82
CA SER A 94 -19.31 2.87 6.36
C SER A 94 -20.34 2.23 7.28
N ASP A 95 -20.15 0.94 7.53
CA ASP A 95 -20.84 0.24 8.61
C ASP A 95 -20.29 0.68 9.99
N PRO A 96 -21.12 0.81 11.03
CA PRO A 96 -20.66 1.11 12.40
C PRO A 96 -19.65 0.09 12.97
N GLU A 97 -19.78 -1.19 12.63
CA GLU A 97 -18.88 -2.27 13.07
C GLU A 97 -17.56 -2.29 12.28
N ARG A 98 -17.45 -1.50 11.20
CA ARG A 98 -16.25 -1.40 10.33
C ARG A 98 -15.55 -0.05 10.46
N TYR A 99 -15.58 0.53 11.66
CA TYR A 99 -14.99 1.84 11.93
C TYR A 99 -13.46 1.87 11.72
N ASP A 100 -12.79 0.76 11.99
CA ASP A 100 -11.37 0.53 11.74
C ASP A 100 -11.01 0.74 10.25
N LEU A 101 -11.80 0.18 9.34
CA LEU A 101 -11.60 0.33 7.89
C LEU A 101 -11.82 1.77 7.42
N TYR A 102 -12.77 2.49 8.04
CA TYR A 102 -12.98 3.91 7.78
C TYR A 102 -11.76 4.73 8.21
N VAL A 103 -11.30 4.58 9.45
CA VAL A 103 -10.14 5.31 9.98
C VAL A 103 -8.90 5.00 9.15
N SER A 104 -8.73 3.73 8.76
CA SER A 104 -7.65 3.27 7.90
C SER A 104 -7.66 4.00 6.53
N LYS A 105 -8.81 4.03 5.85
CA LYS A 105 -8.96 4.77 4.59
C LYS A 105 -8.76 6.28 4.75
N LEU A 106 -9.30 6.87 5.81
CA LEU A 106 -9.14 8.30 6.07
C LEU A 106 -7.67 8.65 6.26
N SER A 107 -6.97 7.95 7.15
CA SER A 107 -5.53 8.16 7.39
C SER A 107 -4.71 8.03 6.10
N ALA A 108 -5.03 7.04 5.27
CA ALA A 108 -4.37 6.84 3.98
C ALA A 108 -4.58 8.02 3.00
N LEU A 109 -5.81 8.55 2.94
CA LEU A 109 -6.14 9.72 2.12
C LEU A 109 -5.45 10.98 2.65
N LEU A 110 -5.49 11.20 3.97
CA LEU A 110 -4.82 12.32 4.64
C LEU A 110 -3.32 12.32 4.36
N GLY A 111 -2.66 11.16 4.48
CA GLY A 111 -1.24 11.00 4.14
C GLY A 111 -0.91 11.44 2.72
N CYS A 112 -1.79 11.16 1.76
CA CYS A 112 -1.62 11.62 0.37
C CYS A 112 -1.84 13.14 0.24
N VAL A 113 -2.88 13.69 0.86
CA VAL A 113 -3.19 15.12 0.76
C VAL A 113 -2.33 16.00 1.66
N HIS A 114 -1.47 15.46 2.53
CA HIS A 114 -0.44 16.26 3.22
C HIS A 114 0.68 16.73 2.26
N ASP A 115 0.92 16.04 1.15
CA ASP A 115 1.84 16.48 0.11
C ASP A 115 1.26 17.66 -0.70
N LEU A 116 1.97 18.79 -0.70
CA LEU A 116 1.56 20.01 -1.41
C LEU A 116 1.43 19.78 -2.92
N HIS A 117 2.32 18.97 -3.50
CA HIS A 117 2.30 18.68 -4.93
C HIS A 117 1.09 17.85 -5.32
N THR A 118 0.73 16.85 -4.50
CA THR A 118 -0.50 16.06 -4.64
C THR A 118 -1.72 16.95 -4.58
N ARG A 119 -1.82 17.85 -3.58
CA ARG A 119 -2.96 18.79 -3.49
C ARG A 119 -3.06 19.69 -4.72
N LYS A 120 -1.94 20.28 -5.16
CA LYS A 120 -1.92 21.13 -6.36
C LYS A 120 -2.33 20.35 -7.61
N ALA A 121 -1.83 19.14 -7.77
CA ALA A 121 -2.20 18.27 -8.88
C ALA A 121 -3.70 17.90 -8.86
N LEU A 122 -4.29 17.61 -7.69
CA LEU A 122 -5.74 17.40 -7.56
C LEU A 122 -6.54 18.62 -8.03
N LEU A 123 -6.18 19.81 -7.53
CA LEU A 123 -6.89 21.06 -7.84
C LEU A 123 -6.81 21.42 -9.33
N GLU A 124 -5.71 21.07 -9.98
CA GLU A 124 -5.49 21.29 -11.42
C GLU A 124 -6.01 20.13 -12.30
N GLY A 125 -6.55 19.05 -11.71
CA GLY A 125 -7.03 17.89 -12.45
C GLY A 125 -5.93 17.05 -13.12
N ARG A 126 -4.70 17.08 -12.58
CA ARG A 126 -3.54 16.31 -13.07
C ARG A 126 -3.50 14.89 -12.52
N PHE A 127 -4.35 14.02 -13.06
CA PHE A 127 -4.52 12.62 -12.63
C PHE A 127 -3.35 11.69 -12.94
N GLU A 128 -2.42 12.11 -13.79
CA GLU A 128 -1.15 11.43 -14.04
C GLU A 128 -0.19 11.52 -12.86
N TYR A 129 -0.41 12.48 -11.94
CA TYR A 129 0.42 12.63 -10.76
C TYR A 129 0.21 11.46 -9.79
N SER A 130 1.30 10.85 -9.33
CA SER A 130 1.26 9.59 -8.61
C SER A 130 0.51 9.66 -7.26
N GLY A 131 0.59 10.79 -6.55
CA GLY A 131 -0.22 11.05 -5.36
C GLY A 131 -1.73 11.06 -5.66
N VAL A 132 -2.14 11.59 -6.81
CA VAL A 132 -3.55 11.59 -7.25
C VAL A 132 -4.01 10.19 -7.61
N GLN A 133 -3.15 9.40 -8.26
CA GLN A 133 -3.43 8.00 -8.57
C GLN A 133 -3.63 7.17 -7.30
N ARG A 134 -2.83 7.39 -6.26
CA ARG A 134 -3.00 6.75 -4.94
C ARG A 134 -4.34 7.10 -4.32
N ILE A 135 -4.73 8.38 -4.31
CA ILE A 135 -6.04 8.82 -3.82
C ILE A 135 -7.18 8.13 -4.58
N CYS A 136 -7.12 8.11 -5.91
CA CYS A 136 -8.10 7.39 -6.73
C CYS A 136 -8.19 5.91 -6.35
N GLY A 137 -7.07 5.27 -6.04
CA GLY A 137 -7.01 3.89 -5.59
C GLY A 137 -7.72 3.65 -4.26
N ILE A 138 -7.50 4.53 -3.27
CA ILE A 138 -8.09 4.44 -1.93
C ILE A 138 -9.60 4.73 -1.94
N LEU A 139 -10.05 5.67 -2.78
CA LEU A 139 -11.45 6.04 -2.92
C LEU A 139 -12.31 4.90 -3.51
N ASN A 140 -11.71 3.98 -4.24
CA ASN A 140 -12.43 2.84 -4.79
C ASN A 140 -12.77 1.81 -3.68
N PRO A 141 -13.85 1.03 -3.84
CA PRO A 141 -14.18 -0.04 -2.91
C PRO A 141 -13.04 -1.07 -2.85
N SER A 142 -12.90 -1.71 -1.68
CA SER A 142 -11.92 -2.78 -1.49
C SER A 142 -12.23 -3.92 -2.45
N LEU A 143 -11.27 -4.28 -3.29
CA LEU A 143 -11.41 -5.38 -4.26
C LEU A 143 -11.26 -6.71 -3.52
N GLY A 144 -12.00 -7.74 -3.93
CA GLY A 144 -11.72 -9.10 -3.43
C GLY A 144 -10.26 -9.48 -3.75
N LYS A 145 -9.58 -10.25 -2.88
CA LYS A 145 -8.14 -10.56 -3.06
C LYS A 145 -7.80 -11.06 -4.48
N LYS A 146 -8.68 -11.85 -5.12
CA LYS A 146 -8.49 -12.31 -6.51
C LYS A 146 -8.48 -11.17 -7.53
N GLU A 147 -9.42 -10.24 -7.43
CA GLU A 147 -9.53 -9.07 -8.31
C GLU A 147 -8.38 -8.09 -8.07
N ALA A 148 -8.04 -7.86 -6.80
CA ALA A 148 -6.90 -7.04 -6.41
C ALA A 148 -5.59 -7.57 -7.01
N ARG A 149 -5.36 -8.90 -6.95
CA ARG A 149 -4.17 -9.53 -7.57
C ARG A 149 -4.16 -9.36 -9.08
N HIS A 150 -5.31 -9.52 -9.74
CA HIS A 150 -5.41 -9.36 -11.19
C HIS A 150 -5.08 -7.92 -11.60
N LYS A 151 -5.66 -6.92 -10.92
CA LYS A 151 -5.39 -5.51 -11.14
C LYS A 151 -3.91 -5.17 -10.90
N ALA A 152 -3.35 -5.62 -9.77
CA ALA A 152 -1.95 -5.40 -9.44
C ALA A 152 -1.01 -5.98 -10.50
N LEU A 153 -1.23 -7.23 -10.92
CA LEU A 153 -0.43 -7.85 -11.97
C LEU A 153 -0.53 -7.11 -13.30
N SER A 154 -1.72 -6.63 -13.66
CA SER A 154 -1.90 -5.84 -14.88
C SER A 154 -1.11 -4.53 -14.83
N MET A 155 -1.11 -3.84 -13.69
CA MET A 155 -0.35 -2.60 -13.50
C MET A 155 1.16 -2.86 -13.50
N LEU A 156 1.62 -3.93 -12.83
CA LEU A 156 3.04 -4.25 -12.71
C LEU A 156 3.67 -4.68 -14.04
N ARG A 157 2.89 -5.29 -14.95
CA ARG A 157 3.37 -5.66 -16.29
C ARG A 157 3.72 -4.46 -17.16
N SER A 158 3.13 -3.28 -16.89
CA SER A 158 3.39 -2.04 -17.61
C SER A 158 4.16 -1.01 -16.78
N ALA A 159 4.54 -1.35 -15.55
CA ALA A 159 5.25 -0.45 -14.65
C ALA A 159 6.73 -0.31 -15.04
N SER A 160 7.29 0.86 -14.73
CA SER A 160 8.74 1.06 -14.71
C SER A 160 9.27 0.68 -13.34
N PHE A 161 10.35 -0.10 -13.32
CA PHE A 161 11.05 -0.48 -12.09
C PHE A 161 12.33 0.36 -11.94
N PRO A 162 12.74 0.66 -10.69
CA PRO A 162 13.98 1.38 -10.41
C PRO A 162 15.22 0.62 -10.90
N SER A 163 16.32 1.36 -11.09
CA SER A 163 17.63 0.75 -11.36
C SER A 163 18.12 -0.06 -10.16
N ARG A 164 19.02 -1.02 -10.39
CA ARG A 164 19.57 -1.84 -9.29
C ARG A 164 20.32 -0.99 -8.28
N GLU A 165 21.03 0.02 -8.75
CA GLU A 165 21.80 0.97 -7.94
C GLU A 165 20.85 1.73 -7.01
N THR A 166 19.73 2.24 -7.53
CA THR A 166 18.70 2.90 -6.71
C THR A 166 18.12 1.97 -5.64
N VAL A 167 17.92 0.70 -5.97
CA VAL A 167 17.41 -0.29 -5.01
C VAL A 167 18.44 -0.57 -3.91
N VAL A 168 19.72 -0.71 -4.28
CA VAL A 168 20.83 -0.88 -3.33
C VAL A 168 20.91 0.31 -2.38
N ASP A 169 20.94 1.53 -2.91
CA ASP A 169 21.04 2.74 -2.10
C ASP A 169 19.87 2.86 -1.11
N ALA A 170 18.65 2.57 -1.56
CA ALA A 170 17.46 2.66 -0.74
C ALA A 170 17.43 1.61 0.39
N VAL A 171 17.78 0.35 0.08
CA VAL A 171 17.67 -0.76 1.03
C VAL A 171 18.89 -0.82 1.95
N CYS A 172 20.10 -0.71 1.41
CA CYS A 172 21.33 -0.89 2.19
C CYS A 172 21.61 0.27 3.16
N ALA A 173 20.97 1.42 2.99
CA ALA A 173 21.05 2.54 3.93
C ALA A 173 20.11 2.39 5.15
N THR A 174 19.26 1.38 5.18
CA THR A 174 18.31 1.20 6.29
C THR A 174 18.96 0.59 7.54
N PRO A 175 18.54 0.99 8.76
CA PRO A 175 19.05 0.40 10.00
C PRO A 175 18.86 -1.12 10.04
N CYS A 176 17.69 -1.61 9.61
CA CYS A 176 17.42 -3.04 9.59
C CYS A 176 18.40 -3.83 8.71
N PHE A 177 18.86 -3.28 7.58
CA PHE A 177 19.89 -3.92 6.76
C PHE A 177 21.29 -3.83 7.39
N ILE A 178 21.63 -2.65 7.92
CA ILE A 178 22.96 -2.39 8.51
C ILE A 178 23.19 -3.30 9.72
N ASP A 179 22.22 -3.37 10.63
CA ASP A 179 22.31 -4.03 11.94
C ASP A 179 22.04 -5.54 11.89
N SER A 180 21.61 -6.09 10.74
CA SER A 180 21.32 -7.52 10.59
C SER A 180 22.47 -8.30 9.98
N ASP A 181 22.88 -9.40 10.61
CA ASP A 181 23.86 -10.32 10.04
C ASP A 181 23.26 -11.28 9.00
N ASP A 182 21.97 -11.60 9.13
CA ASP A 182 21.23 -12.43 8.21
C ASP A 182 20.31 -11.61 7.31
N ILE A 183 20.43 -11.81 6.00
CA ILE A 183 19.56 -11.19 4.99
C ILE A 183 18.76 -12.29 4.31
N LEU A 184 17.45 -12.32 4.56
CA LEU A 184 16.51 -13.22 3.90
C LEU A 184 15.90 -12.45 2.72
N ALA A 185 16.36 -12.77 1.51
CA ALA A 185 15.94 -12.09 0.29
C ALA A 185 15.06 -13.01 -0.58
N PHE A 186 14.62 -12.50 -1.74
CA PHE A 186 13.88 -13.28 -2.73
C PHE A 186 14.55 -13.22 -4.11
N CYS A 187 14.32 -14.25 -4.92
CA CYS A 187 14.66 -14.21 -6.34
C CYS A 187 13.57 -13.41 -7.09
N PRO A 188 13.86 -12.21 -7.62
CA PRO A 188 12.82 -11.35 -8.18
C PRO A 188 12.22 -11.95 -9.45
N LEU A 189 10.89 -11.93 -9.54
CA LEU A 189 10.17 -12.14 -10.78
C LEU A 189 10.15 -10.86 -11.63
N SER A 190 9.76 -10.98 -12.90
CA SER A 190 9.70 -9.83 -13.84
C SER A 190 8.71 -8.74 -13.44
N THR A 191 7.84 -9.00 -12.47
CA THR A 191 6.86 -8.03 -11.93
C THR A 191 7.21 -7.62 -10.49
N GLU A 192 8.45 -7.82 -10.05
CA GLU A 192 8.93 -7.50 -8.70
C GLU A 192 10.18 -6.63 -8.80
N VAL A 193 10.47 -5.88 -7.74
CA VAL A 193 11.68 -5.05 -7.66
C VAL A 193 12.93 -5.94 -7.69
N ASP A 194 13.90 -5.60 -8.54
CA ASP A 194 15.15 -6.35 -8.65
C ASP A 194 16.08 -6.07 -7.45
N VAL A 195 15.98 -6.91 -6.42
CA VAL A 195 16.82 -6.86 -5.21
C VAL A 195 18.16 -7.58 -5.38
N SER A 196 18.53 -8.00 -6.59
CA SER A 196 19.77 -8.77 -6.76
C SER A 196 21.05 -8.00 -6.49
N GLY A 197 21.05 -6.68 -6.69
CA GLY A 197 22.16 -5.82 -6.27
C GLY A 197 22.31 -5.81 -4.75
N VAL A 198 21.20 -5.80 -4.01
CA VAL A 198 21.20 -5.87 -2.53
C VAL A 198 21.78 -7.20 -2.05
N ILE A 199 21.42 -8.30 -2.71
CA ILE A 199 21.96 -9.64 -2.43
C ILE A 199 23.48 -9.66 -2.60
N SER A 200 23.98 -9.17 -3.75
CA SER A 200 25.42 -9.10 -4.01
C SER A 200 26.14 -8.22 -2.99
N ASN A 201 25.60 -7.04 -2.69
CA ASN A 201 26.19 -6.13 -1.69
C ASN A 201 26.23 -6.77 -0.28
N ALA A 202 25.18 -7.48 0.13
CA ALA A 202 25.17 -8.19 1.41
C ALA A 202 26.24 -9.28 1.49
N LEU A 203 26.42 -10.06 0.41
CA LEU A 203 27.47 -11.07 0.32
C LEU A 203 28.88 -10.45 0.37
N ASP A 204 29.10 -9.34 -0.33
CA ASP A 204 30.38 -8.63 -0.35
C ASP A 204 30.72 -8.02 1.03
N LEU A 205 29.70 -7.62 1.79
CA LEU A 205 29.83 -7.19 3.19
C LEU A 205 30.03 -8.35 4.18
N GLY A 206 30.04 -9.60 3.72
CA GLY A 206 30.21 -10.78 4.55
C GLY A 206 28.97 -11.20 5.35
N LYS A 207 27.80 -10.62 5.05
CA LYS A 207 26.52 -11.02 5.67
C LYS A 207 26.08 -12.39 5.18
N ARG A 208 25.28 -13.09 5.98
CA ARG A 208 24.70 -14.40 5.62
C ARG A 208 23.44 -14.16 4.80
N VAL A 209 23.42 -14.62 3.54
CA VAL A 209 22.26 -14.41 2.66
C VAL A 209 21.53 -15.71 2.40
N TRP A 210 20.20 -15.63 2.44
CA TRP A 210 19.31 -16.77 2.32
C TRP A 210 18.19 -16.49 1.32
N LEU A 211 17.84 -17.51 0.53
CA LEU A 211 16.78 -17.43 -0.49
C LEU A 211 15.70 -18.49 -0.27
N PRO A 212 14.43 -18.21 -0.59
CA PRO A 212 13.32 -19.10 -0.30
C PRO A 212 13.31 -20.34 -1.19
N VAL A 213 12.93 -21.46 -0.59
CA VAL A 213 12.64 -22.75 -1.23
C VAL A 213 11.24 -23.17 -0.78
N CYS A 214 10.30 -23.24 -1.71
CA CYS A 214 8.93 -23.68 -1.43
C CYS A 214 8.86 -25.21 -1.51
N LEU A 215 8.56 -25.88 -0.41
CA LEU A 215 8.57 -27.36 -0.30
C LEU A 215 7.19 -28.00 -0.53
N GLY A 216 6.15 -27.19 -0.70
CA GLY A 216 4.75 -27.63 -0.85
C GLY A 216 3.92 -27.33 0.40
N GLN A 217 2.59 -27.49 0.32
CA GLN A 217 1.68 -27.28 1.47
C GLN A 217 1.81 -25.92 2.19
N HIS A 218 2.17 -24.85 1.48
CA HIS A 218 2.46 -23.51 2.05
C HIS A 218 3.74 -23.45 2.92
N GLU A 219 4.55 -24.50 2.95
CA GLU A 219 5.84 -24.52 3.63
C GLU A 219 6.93 -23.84 2.79
N MET A 220 7.64 -22.91 3.41
CA MET A 220 8.78 -22.21 2.84
C MET A 220 9.95 -22.30 3.81
N LYS A 221 11.11 -22.71 3.30
CA LYS A 221 12.40 -22.64 4.03
C LYS A 221 13.33 -21.69 3.31
N PHE A 222 14.36 -21.25 4.01
CA PHE A 222 15.40 -20.39 3.46
C PHE A 222 16.70 -21.17 3.33
N ALA A 223 17.30 -21.17 2.16
CA ALA A 223 18.53 -21.89 1.84
C ALA A 223 19.69 -20.91 1.70
N ARG A 224 20.85 -21.26 2.28
CA ARG A 224 22.03 -20.40 2.27
C ARG A 224 22.62 -20.29 0.87
N ILE A 225 22.99 -19.08 0.48
CA ILE A 225 23.81 -18.83 -0.71
C ILE A 225 25.15 -18.22 -0.33
N SER A 226 26.13 -18.33 -1.23
CA SER A 226 27.46 -17.77 -1.02
C SER A 226 28.17 -17.45 -2.34
N GLY A 227 29.17 -16.59 -2.27
CA GLY A 227 30.06 -16.24 -3.39
C GLY A 227 29.45 -15.25 -4.39
N SER A 228 30.33 -14.63 -5.18
CA SER A 228 29.96 -13.64 -6.20
C SER A 228 29.13 -14.23 -7.34
N CYS A 229 29.26 -15.54 -7.60
CA CYS A 229 28.49 -16.29 -8.61
C CYS A 229 27.28 -17.03 -8.02
N TRP A 230 26.66 -16.53 -6.94
CA TRP A 230 25.54 -17.21 -6.24
C TRP A 230 24.37 -17.62 -7.15
N ARG A 231 24.21 -16.95 -8.30
CA ARG A 231 23.17 -17.27 -9.31
C ARG A 231 23.40 -18.62 -10.01
N ASP A 232 24.65 -19.08 -10.13
CA ASP A 232 25.00 -20.35 -10.80
C ASP A 232 24.49 -21.57 -10.02
N GLY A 233 24.28 -21.40 -8.71
CA GLY A 233 23.71 -22.43 -7.82
C GLY A 233 22.17 -22.48 -7.83
N LEU A 234 21.50 -21.73 -8.71
CA LEU A 234 20.04 -21.68 -8.75
C LEU A 234 19.48 -22.53 -9.89
N ILE A 235 18.38 -23.24 -9.61
CA ILE A 235 17.59 -23.93 -10.64
C ILE A 235 16.22 -23.28 -10.79
N ARG A 236 15.63 -23.43 -11.96
CA ARG A 236 14.22 -23.05 -12.17
C ARG A 236 13.33 -23.92 -11.28
N SER A 237 12.42 -23.26 -10.58
CA SER A 237 11.33 -23.88 -9.82
C SER A 237 9.98 -23.55 -10.47
N GLY A 238 8.89 -23.94 -9.82
CA GLY A 238 7.52 -23.66 -10.28
C GLY A 238 7.26 -22.16 -10.43
N ASN A 239 6.32 -21.80 -11.32
CA ASN A 239 5.87 -20.40 -11.52
C ASN A 239 6.96 -19.40 -11.94
N GLY A 240 8.07 -19.87 -12.53
CA GLY A 240 9.12 -19.01 -13.07
C GLY A 240 10.09 -18.46 -12.03
N THR A 241 10.03 -18.94 -10.78
CA THR A 241 11.02 -18.59 -9.74
C THR A 241 12.28 -19.44 -9.88
N PHE A 242 13.32 -19.03 -9.16
CA PHE A 242 14.58 -19.77 -9.05
C PHE A 242 14.84 -20.06 -7.57
N CYS A 243 15.35 -21.25 -7.26
CA CYS A 243 15.68 -21.64 -5.89
C CYS A 243 17.08 -22.28 -5.82
N PRO A 244 17.80 -22.10 -4.70
CA PRO A 244 19.07 -22.82 -4.46
C PRO A 244 18.87 -24.34 -4.39
N VAL A 245 19.91 -25.09 -4.74
CA VAL A 245 19.97 -26.56 -4.62
C VAL A 245 21.17 -27.01 -3.82
N ASN A 246 21.04 -28.14 -3.11
CA ASN A 246 22.12 -28.72 -2.30
C ASN A 246 22.69 -27.76 -1.26
N CYS A 247 21.82 -26.97 -0.63
CA CYS A 247 22.19 -25.96 0.36
C CYS A 247 21.66 -26.33 1.75
N ASP A 248 22.32 -25.83 2.78
CA ASP A 248 21.82 -25.88 4.15
C ASP A 248 20.60 -24.96 4.31
N PHE A 249 19.59 -25.47 5.00
CA PHE A 249 18.43 -24.67 5.38
C PHE A 249 18.71 -23.87 6.65
N LEU A 250 18.13 -22.68 6.72
CA LEU A 250 18.18 -21.80 7.87
C LEU A 250 17.56 -22.49 9.09
N ASP A 251 18.35 -22.59 10.15
CA ASP A 251 17.84 -22.81 11.49
C ASP A 251 17.53 -21.45 12.13
N ILE A 252 16.25 -21.12 12.20
CA ILE A 252 15.75 -19.86 12.76
C ILE A 252 16.25 -19.62 14.19
N SER A 253 16.46 -20.69 14.97
CA SER A 253 16.92 -20.56 16.36
C SER A 253 18.36 -20.09 16.50
N SER A 254 19.14 -20.16 15.41
CA SER A 254 20.54 -19.71 15.36
C SER A 254 20.72 -18.26 14.91
N VAL A 255 19.64 -17.58 14.56
CA VAL A 255 19.67 -16.22 13.99
C VAL A 255 19.38 -15.21 15.10
N GLU A 256 20.35 -14.31 15.34
CA GLU A 256 20.22 -13.23 16.33
C GLU A 256 19.43 -12.04 15.79
N SER A 257 19.73 -11.62 14.55
CA SER A 257 19.05 -10.51 13.87
C SER A 257 18.92 -10.79 12.37
N ALA A 258 17.78 -10.42 11.79
CA ALA A 258 17.52 -10.65 10.37
C ALA A 258 16.81 -9.48 9.70
N CYS A 259 17.23 -9.13 8.49
CA CYS A 259 16.50 -8.29 7.56
C CYS A 259 15.82 -9.17 6.51
N ILE A 260 14.50 -9.18 6.50
CA ILE A 260 13.69 -10.03 5.63
C ILE A 260 13.05 -9.14 4.56
N LEU A 261 13.53 -9.27 3.32
CA LEU A 261 12.99 -8.56 2.17
C LEU A 261 11.82 -9.34 1.59
N ILE A 262 10.64 -8.73 1.56
CA ILE A 262 9.39 -9.42 1.27
C ILE A 262 8.76 -8.86 -0.02
N PRO A 263 8.55 -9.69 -1.05
CA PRO A 263 7.87 -9.29 -2.26
C PRO A 263 6.34 -9.31 -2.08
N GLY A 264 5.65 -8.48 -2.85
CA GLY A 264 4.20 -8.40 -2.88
C GLY A 264 3.69 -7.89 -4.22
N LEU A 265 2.39 -8.08 -4.49
CA LEU A 265 1.72 -7.48 -5.63
C LEU A 265 1.18 -6.09 -5.30
N ALA A 266 0.75 -5.88 -4.07
CA ALA A 266 0.35 -4.58 -3.56
C ALA A 266 0.68 -4.45 -2.07
N PHE A 267 0.83 -3.22 -1.62
CA PHE A 267 1.05 -2.85 -0.23
C PHE A 267 0.15 -1.67 0.12
N ASP A 268 -0.18 -1.53 1.40
CA ASP A 268 -0.90 -0.37 1.91
C ASP A 268 -0.09 0.42 2.95
N LEU A 269 -0.65 1.52 3.44
CA LEU A 269 -0.01 2.41 4.41
C LEU A 269 -0.02 1.85 5.84
N PHE A 270 -0.61 0.68 6.05
CA PHE A 270 -0.61 -0.06 7.32
C PHE A 270 0.34 -1.26 7.24
N ASN A 271 1.23 -1.28 6.25
CA ASN A 271 2.19 -2.34 6.00
C ASN A 271 1.55 -3.72 5.74
N HIS A 272 0.28 -3.75 5.32
CA HIS A 272 -0.32 -4.97 4.81
C HIS A 272 0.19 -5.27 3.40
N ARG A 273 0.18 -6.56 3.07
CA ARG A 273 0.73 -7.07 1.81
C ARG A 273 -0.25 -7.97 1.11
N LEU A 274 -0.50 -7.69 -0.17
CA LEU A 274 -1.18 -8.60 -1.06
C LEU A 274 -0.16 -9.49 -1.78
N GLY A 275 -0.02 -10.73 -1.32
CA GLY A 275 0.80 -11.74 -2.00
C GLY A 275 0.13 -12.33 -3.26
N ARG A 276 0.86 -13.24 -3.93
CA ARG A 276 0.38 -13.98 -5.13
C ARG A 276 -0.70 -15.02 -4.84
N GLY A 277 -0.99 -15.30 -3.56
CA GLY A 277 -2.06 -16.22 -3.13
C GLY A 277 -1.60 -17.60 -2.66
N GLY A 278 -0.29 -17.88 -2.68
CA GLY A 278 0.26 -19.15 -2.20
C GLY A 278 0.54 -19.22 -0.70
N GLY A 279 0.23 -18.17 0.09
CA GLY A 279 0.35 -18.17 1.56
C GLY A 279 1.73 -18.42 2.19
N PHE A 280 2.78 -18.67 1.40
CA PHE A 280 4.10 -19.05 1.89
C PHE A 280 4.72 -18.04 2.87
N TYR A 281 4.68 -16.74 2.53
CA TYR A 281 5.19 -15.71 3.42
C TYR A 281 4.34 -15.58 4.68
N ASP A 282 3.00 -15.61 4.58
CA ASP A 282 2.14 -15.46 5.76
C ASP A 282 2.35 -16.63 6.75
N SER A 283 2.51 -17.85 6.22
CA SER A 283 2.86 -19.03 7.03
C SER A 283 4.25 -18.92 7.67
N PHE A 284 5.26 -18.44 6.93
CA PHE A 284 6.61 -18.26 7.46
C PHE A 284 6.68 -17.14 8.50
N LEU A 285 6.08 -15.98 8.22
CA LEU A 285 6.08 -14.83 9.11
C LEU A 285 5.35 -15.14 10.42
N SER A 286 4.27 -15.93 10.37
CA SER A 286 3.57 -16.39 11.57
C SER A 286 4.46 -17.26 12.47
N SER A 287 5.37 -18.07 11.91
CA SER A 287 6.27 -18.91 12.72
C SER A 287 7.40 -18.13 13.40
N ILE A 288 7.68 -16.91 12.95
CA ILE A 288 8.71 -16.01 13.51
C ILE A 288 8.12 -14.75 14.15
N GLN A 289 6.81 -14.73 14.41
CA GLN A 289 6.10 -13.52 14.82
C GLN A 289 6.63 -12.95 16.15
N ALA A 290 7.04 -13.82 17.07
CA ALA A 290 7.53 -13.44 18.39
C ALA A 290 8.99 -12.92 18.40
N ASN A 291 9.70 -12.92 17.27
CA ASN A 291 11.07 -12.46 17.20
C ASN A 291 11.12 -10.96 16.83
N GLU A 292 11.47 -10.12 17.81
CA GLU A 292 11.55 -8.66 17.65
C GLU A 292 12.78 -8.19 16.88
N HIS A 293 13.78 -9.06 16.70
CA HIS A 293 15.01 -8.75 15.96
C HIS A 293 14.94 -9.15 14.48
N PHE A 294 13.77 -9.61 14.02
CA PHE A 294 13.53 -10.01 12.64
C PHE A 294 12.68 -8.95 11.96
N PHE A 295 13.33 -8.08 11.20
CA PHE A 295 12.71 -6.97 10.51
C PHE A 295 12.08 -7.43 9.19
N ARG A 296 10.75 -7.35 9.11
CA ARG A 296 9.93 -7.77 7.96
C ARG A 296 9.66 -6.57 7.08
N ILE A 297 10.38 -6.45 5.98
CA ILE A 297 10.39 -5.24 5.14
C ILE A 297 9.82 -5.55 3.76
N GLY A 298 8.69 -4.92 3.44
CA GLY A 298 8.12 -4.94 2.11
C GLY A 298 8.94 -4.09 1.15
N ILE A 299 9.29 -4.61 -0.03
CA ILE A 299 9.99 -3.83 -1.07
C ILE A 299 9.05 -3.63 -2.25
N CYS A 300 8.77 -2.37 -2.58
CA CYS A 300 7.80 -2.05 -3.63
C CYS A 300 8.13 -0.77 -4.41
N ILE A 301 7.45 -0.60 -5.54
CA ILE A 301 7.37 0.68 -6.26
C ILE A 301 6.05 1.38 -5.94
N GLU A 302 5.98 2.67 -6.26
CA GLU A 302 4.78 3.48 -6.02
C GLU A 302 3.50 2.92 -6.67
N ALA A 303 3.62 2.26 -7.83
CA ALA A 303 2.47 1.63 -8.50
C ALA A 303 1.85 0.46 -7.72
N GLN A 304 2.58 -0.13 -6.76
CA GLN A 304 2.08 -1.17 -5.87
C GLN A 304 1.35 -0.59 -4.66
N MET A 305 1.42 0.73 -4.46
CA MET A 305 0.68 1.45 -3.43
C MET A 305 -0.68 1.89 -3.98
N GLY A 306 -1.74 1.75 -3.18
CA GLY A 306 -3.08 2.26 -3.53
C GLY A 306 -4.02 1.23 -4.15
N ILE A 307 -3.66 -0.05 -4.19
CA ILE A 307 -4.64 -1.12 -4.40
C ILE A 307 -5.17 -1.52 -3.04
N TRP A 308 -6.46 -1.24 -2.79
CA TRP A 308 -7.13 -1.65 -1.57
C TRP A 308 -7.64 -3.09 -1.68
N PHE A 309 -7.32 -3.91 -0.68
CA PHE A 309 -7.70 -5.32 -0.57
C PHE A 309 -8.12 -5.65 0.86
N PRO A 310 -8.96 -6.67 1.08
CA PRO A 310 -9.31 -7.10 2.42
C PRO A 310 -8.12 -7.80 3.08
N VAL A 311 -7.92 -7.50 4.36
CA VAL A 311 -6.96 -8.17 5.24
C VAL A 311 -7.74 -9.16 6.11
N GLU A 312 -7.23 -10.38 6.19
CA GLU A 312 -7.80 -11.50 6.93
C GLU A 312 -6.91 -11.81 8.14
N MET A 313 -7.46 -12.48 9.18
CA MET A 313 -6.73 -12.72 10.44
C MET A 313 -5.39 -13.46 10.30
N HIS A 314 -5.20 -14.20 9.21
CA HIS A 314 -3.96 -14.93 8.95
C HIS A 314 -2.93 -14.14 8.15
N ASP A 315 -3.32 -13.02 7.54
CA ASP A 315 -2.38 -12.15 6.82
C ASP A 315 -1.45 -11.48 7.83
N GLN A 316 -0.15 -11.60 7.60
CA GLN A 316 0.85 -11.04 8.51
C GLN A 316 1.18 -9.60 8.08
N THR A 317 1.03 -8.67 9.02
CA THR A 317 1.47 -7.28 8.85
C THR A 317 2.99 -7.21 8.86
N LEU A 318 3.57 -6.36 8.02
CA LEU A 318 5.00 -6.13 7.95
C LEU A 318 5.42 -5.02 8.94
N ASP A 319 6.70 -4.99 9.30
CA ASP A 319 7.21 -3.95 10.19
C ASP A 319 7.36 -2.62 9.43
N ASP A 320 7.75 -2.68 8.15
CA ASP A 320 7.84 -1.51 7.27
C ASP A 320 7.66 -1.87 5.78
N VAL A 321 7.42 -0.85 4.95
CA VAL A 321 7.39 -0.95 3.49
C VAL A 321 8.24 0.16 2.87
N ILE A 322 9.32 -0.23 2.20
CA ILE A 322 10.19 0.68 1.45
C ILE A 322 9.64 0.86 0.04
N VAL A 323 9.16 2.07 -0.25
CA VAL A 323 8.74 2.48 -1.58
C VAL A 323 9.92 3.07 -2.34
N ILE A 324 10.38 2.37 -3.38
CA ILE A 324 11.54 2.78 -4.17
C ILE A 324 11.04 3.50 -5.43
N HIS A 325 11.36 4.78 -5.52
CA HIS A 325 11.00 5.60 -6.66
C HIS A 325 11.99 5.36 -7.81
N SER A 326 11.47 5.06 -9.01
CA SER A 326 12.29 5.09 -10.21
C SER A 326 12.81 6.51 -10.42
N ALA A 327 14.07 6.65 -10.81
CA ALA A 327 14.62 7.95 -11.19
C ALA A 327 13.69 8.58 -12.24
N LYS A 328 13.12 9.75 -11.91
CA LYS A 328 12.37 10.52 -12.91
C LYS A 328 13.33 10.79 -14.05
N ASN A 329 13.00 10.33 -15.26
CA ASN A 329 13.62 10.85 -16.46
C ASN A 329 13.44 12.37 -16.41
N THR A 330 14.48 13.07 -15.98
CA THR A 330 14.57 14.51 -16.02
C THR A 330 14.81 14.83 -17.49
N LYS A 331 13.71 15.01 -18.21
CA LYS A 331 13.68 15.69 -19.51
C LYS A 331 12.85 16.94 -19.35
#